data_AF-A0A7W1R3T7-F1
#
_entry.id   AF-A0A7W1R3T7-F1
#
_cell.length_a   1.000
_cell.length_b   1.000
_cell.length_c   1.000
_cell.angle_alpha   90.00
_cell.angle_beta   90.00
_cell.angle_gamma   90.00
#
_symmetry.space_group_name_H-M   'P 1'
#
loop_
_entity.id
_entity.type
_entity.pdbx_description
1 polymer ?
#
loop_
_entity_poly.entity_id
_entity_poly.type
_entity_poly.pdbx_seq_one_letter_code
_entity_poly.pdbx_strand_id
1 'polypeptide(L)'
;MTLARTVSDVVTDHTVFEIECIDRMYLNVYVPQLQHPAGIVGYVHRQLGLPIASTAPLGKITDAFSAAMRRFAVDQGVPWVDFVKGQRKDDVMHEHLARFEEAGRSEGVLFIGRAQEKTTLFRTEKRRNAEGVAYPWIVKTTGFVNHFYVDAVDADFGPFFLTFCSYFPYNAKLCLNGNEWAKRQAAQAGIGFTALDNAFAAFDQPADVGRVQTICASLGPDQIDALLRKWLAKVPHPYSPADRAAGYRYDISILQAEFSLTQMLDRPVSGRIFFEHVIRDNLDIGRPDQVGLVFDRRIYRGRKRRTPGRFRTRVITEGVTPSLHVDYKHTTIKQYHKEGRALRTETTINNTYDFDIRKRLTNLPALCEIGFTANRRLLDVQRLSHDPARGQHDFAAVNDPVSTDTGARVSGLRFADARAQALLSALLVFRLLPDGFTNRDLRALVGQLLGKVFSAGQLTYDLHRLRAHGLIVRRPHSNRYQVTDTGLQRALFLTRAHDRLLRTGMAELAEPKPHPLQTASRAYQRALDRLMEESGLAA
;
A
#
# COMPACT_ATOMS: atom_id res chain seq x y z
N MET A 1 30.82 1.93 5.78
CA MET A 1 29.34 1.94 5.93
C MET A 1 28.83 0.52 5.90
N THR A 2 27.99 0.16 6.88
CA THR A 2 27.41 -1.17 7.11
C THR A 2 26.27 -1.46 6.14
N LEU A 3 26.13 -2.72 5.72
CA LEU A 3 24.96 -3.22 5.00
C LEU A 3 23.72 -3.01 5.89
N ALA A 4 22.59 -2.55 5.33
CA ALA A 4 21.31 -2.49 6.04
C ALA A 4 20.97 -3.87 6.63
N ARG A 5 20.49 -3.93 7.87
CA ARG A 5 20.18 -5.20 8.54
C ARG A 5 18.69 -5.37 8.81
N THR A 6 17.92 -4.28 8.76
CA THR A 6 16.48 -4.29 9.01
C THR A 6 15.70 -3.44 8.02
N VAL A 7 14.38 -3.64 8.00
CA VAL A 7 13.41 -2.76 7.32
C VAL A 7 13.56 -1.31 7.80
N SER A 8 13.72 -1.10 9.11
CA SER A 8 13.88 0.22 9.70
C SER A 8 15.14 0.93 9.22
N ASP A 9 16.27 0.21 9.12
CA ASP A 9 17.54 0.75 8.62
C ASP A 9 17.37 1.21 7.16
N VAL A 10 16.71 0.39 6.33
CA VAL A 10 16.50 0.74 4.91
C VAL A 10 15.64 2.01 4.79
N VAL A 11 14.53 2.07 5.52
CA VAL A 11 13.62 3.21 5.41
C VAL A 11 14.24 4.48 6.02
N THR A 12 15.00 4.37 7.11
CA THR A 12 15.56 5.52 7.85
C THR A 12 16.88 6.02 7.26
N ASP A 13 17.81 5.12 6.97
CA ASP A 13 19.20 5.47 6.67
C ASP A 13 19.55 5.36 5.18
N HIS A 14 18.71 4.67 4.39
CA HIS A 14 18.97 4.42 2.97
C HIS A 14 17.98 5.10 2.02
N THR A 15 16.99 5.83 2.53
CA THR A 15 16.10 6.65 1.69
C THR A 15 16.75 7.99 1.40
N VAL A 16 17.04 8.27 0.12
CA VAL A 16 17.63 9.55 -0.34
C VAL A 16 16.58 10.65 -0.38
N PHE A 17 15.42 10.34 -0.97
CA PHE A 17 14.25 11.20 -1.01
C PHE A 17 13.00 10.36 -1.23
N GLU A 18 11.84 10.96 -1.06
CA GLU A 18 10.56 10.34 -1.31
C GLU A 18 9.57 11.32 -1.94
N ILE A 19 8.66 10.80 -2.76
CA ILE A 19 7.59 11.59 -3.38
C ILE A 19 6.26 10.83 -3.23
N GLU A 20 5.26 11.54 -2.73
CA GLU A 20 3.85 11.14 -2.77
C GLU A 20 3.18 11.76 -3.99
N CYS A 21 2.48 10.92 -4.77
CA CYS A 21 1.78 11.37 -5.97
C CYS A 21 0.53 10.52 -6.23
N ILE A 22 -0.51 11.16 -6.75
CA ILE A 22 -1.61 10.46 -7.42
C ILE A 22 -0.99 9.71 -8.61
N ASP A 23 -1.20 8.41 -8.70
CA ASP A 23 -0.68 7.60 -9.80
C ASP A 23 -1.72 7.52 -10.92
N ARG A 24 -2.32 6.34 -11.17
CA ARG A 24 -3.38 6.20 -12.16
C ARG A 24 -4.75 6.53 -11.57
N MET A 25 -5.53 7.32 -12.30
CA MET A 25 -6.94 7.54 -12.01
C MET A 25 -7.80 7.09 -13.18
N TYR A 26 -8.80 6.26 -12.88
CA TYR A 26 -9.89 5.95 -13.80
C TYR A 26 -11.16 6.64 -13.30
N LEU A 27 -11.77 7.42 -14.18
CA LEU A 27 -12.90 8.29 -13.87
C LEU A 27 -14.06 7.95 -14.80
N ASN A 28 -15.27 7.80 -14.26
CA ASN A 28 -16.48 7.80 -15.08
C ASN A 28 -16.82 9.24 -15.45
N VAL A 29 -17.15 9.43 -16.72
CA VAL A 29 -17.63 10.69 -17.27
C VAL A 29 -19.05 10.46 -17.79
N TYR A 30 -20.04 11.12 -17.22
CA TYR A 30 -21.45 10.79 -17.48
C TYR A 30 -22.34 12.02 -17.36
N VAL A 31 -23.49 12.01 -18.03
CA VAL A 31 -24.51 13.08 -17.86
C VAL A 31 -25.48 12.64 -16.75
N PRO A 32 -25.50 13.28 -15.57
CA PRO A 32 -26.26 12.79 -14.41
C PRO A 32 -27.74 12.56 -14.70
N GLN A 33 -28.36 13.50 -15.43
CA GLN A 33 -29.77 13.45 -15.80
C GLN A 33 -30.12 12.24 -16.67
N LEU A 34 -29.17 11.63 -17.38
CA LEU A 34 -29.42 10.55 -18.33
C LEU A 34 -29.07 9.15 -17.79
N GLN A 35 -28.78 9.02 -16.49
CA GLN A 35 -28.39 7.73 -15.89
C GLN A 35 -29.56 6.83 -15.49
N HIS A 36 -30.79 7.22 -15.81
CA HIS A 36 -32.03 6.56 -15.40
C HIS A 36 -33.13 6.72 -16.46
N PRO A 37 -34.09 5.78 -16.60
CA PRO A 37 -35.05 5.78 -17.70
C PRO A 37 -35.89 7.06 -17.82
N ALA A 38 -36.36 7.61 -16.69
CA ALA A 38 -37.14 8.86 -16.67
C ALA A 38 -36.36 10.05 -17.25
N GLY A 39 -35.05 10.07 -17.06
CA GLY A 39 -34.16 11.05 -17.65
C GLY A 39 -34.12 10.99 -19.18
N ILE A 40 -34.07 9.78 -19.73
CA ILE A 40 -34.11 9.54 -21.18
C ILE A 40 -35.47 9.97 -21.75
N VAL A 41 -36.56 9.61 -21.08
CA VAL A 41 -37.93 10.05 -21.44
C VAL A 41 -37.99 11.58 -21.48
N GLY A 42 -37.46 12.26 -20.45
CA GLY A 42 -37.40 13.71 -20.38
C GLY A 42 -36.57 14.34 -21.51
N TYR A 43 -35.45 13.72 -21.90
CA TYR A 43 -34.64 14.16 -23.06
C TYR A 43 -35.42 14.03 -24.37
N VAL A 44 -36.06 12.89 -24.63
CA VAL A 44 -36.81 12.66 -25.86
C VAL A 44 -37.98 13.65 -26.00
N HIS A 45 -38.73 13.90 -24.94
CA HIS A 45 -39.86 14.82 -25.00
C HIS A 45 -39.43 16.28 -25.05
N ARG A 46 -38.55 16.71 -24.13
CA ARG A 46 -38.26 18.14 -23.94
C ARG A 46 -37.16 18.65 -24.85
N GLN A 47 -36.15 17.83 -25.11
CA GLN A 47 -34.97 18.24 -25.87
C GLN A 47 -35.08 17.87 -27.35
N LEU A 48 -35.58 16.67 -27.66
CA LEU A 48 -35.84 16.29 -29.06
C LEU A 48 -37.22 16.72 -29.56
N GLY A 49 -38.12 17.18 -28.68
CA GLY A 49 -39.46 17.63 -29.05
C GLY A 49 -40.38 16.51 -29.53
N LEU A 50 -40.07 15.25 -29.23
CA LEU A 50 -40.79 14.10 -29.79
C LEU A 50 -41.97 13.69 -28.89
N PRO A 51 -43.16 13.43 -29.45
CA PRO A 51 -44.35 13.09 -28.65
C PRO A 51 -44.33 11.66 -28.11
N ILE A 52 -43.46 10.80 -28.62
CA ILE A 52 -43.35 9.39 -28.22
C ILE A 52 -41.97 9.14 -27.62
N ALA A 53 -41.93 8.73 -26.34
CA ALA A 53 -40.70 8.33 -25.66
C ALA A 53 -40.19 6.96 -26.14
N SER A 54 -39.42 6.97 -27.23
CA SER A 54 -38.73 5.82 -27.78
C SER A 54 -37.24 6.10 -27.95
N THR A 55 -36.43 5.04 -27.91
CA THR A 55 -34.99 5.07 -28.15
C THR A 55 -34.65 5.01 -29.65
N ALA A 56 -35.62 4.72 -30.52
CA ALA A 56 -35.41 4.65 -31.97
C ALA A 56 -34.75 5.93 -32.57
N PRO A 57 -35.15 7.16 -32.19
CA PRO A 57 -34.48 8.37 -32.66
C PRO A 57 -33.02 8.49 -32.22
N LEU A 58 -32.67 7.91 -31.06
CA LEU A 58 -31.31 7.95 -30.50
C LEU A 58 -30.32 7.15 -31.34
N GLY A 59 -30.78 6.17 -32.13
CA GLY A 59 -29.96 5.46 -33.09
C GLY A 59 -29.35 6.39 -34.15
N LYS A 60 -30.17 7.27 -34.74
CA LYS A 60 -29.67 8.26 -35.72
C LYS A 60 -28.67 9.24 -35.12
N ILE A 61 -28.88 9.67 -33.88
CA ILE A 61 -27.95 10.55 -33.15
C ILE A 61 -26.63 9.82 -32.87
N THR A 62 -26.71 8.53 -32.53
CA THR A 62 -25.56 7.64 -32.32
C THR A 62 -24.75 7.45 -33.61
N ASP A 63 -25.42 7.27 -34.75
CA ASP A 63 -24.77 7.15 -36.05
C ASP A 63 -24.06 8.45 -36.44
N ALA A 64 -24.70 9.60 -36.21
CA ALA A 64 -24.11 10.91 -36.45
C ALA A 64 -22.83 11.13 -35.62
N PHE A 65 -22.83 10.76 -34.34
CA PHE A 65 -21.64 10.84 -33.50
C PHE A 65 -20.52 9.92 -34.00
N SER A 66 -20.85 8.67 -34.35
CA SER A 66 -19.89 7.71 -34.90
C SER A 66 -19.26 8.20 -36.21
N ALA A 67 -20.07 8.81 -37.09
CA ALA A 67 -19.58 9.43 -38.32
C ALA A 67 -18.71 10.66 -38.05
N ALA A 68 -19.04 11.48 -37.04
CA ALA A 68 -18.23 12.63 -36.65
C ALA A 68 -16.85 12.21 -36.12
N MET A 69 -16.76 11.13 -35.33
CA MET A 69 -15.49 10.56 -34.87
C MET A 69 -14.61 10.09 -36.04
N ARG A 70 -15.20 9.38 -37.01
CA ARG A 70 -14.46 8.94 -38.21
C ARG A 70 -13.99 10.11 -39.06
N ARG A 71 -14.85 11.10 -39.28
CA ARG A 71 -14.50 12.32 -40.02
C ARG A 71 -13.38 13.08 -39.34
N PHE A 72 -13.46 13.26 -38.02
CA PHE A 72 -12.37 13.87 -37.25
C PHE A 72 -11.04 13.12 -37.42
N ALA A 73 -11.05 11.79 -37.40
CA ALA A 73 -9.83 11.01 -37.60
C ALA A 73 -9.20 11.29 -38.98
N VAL A 74 -10.02 11.34 -40.03
CA VAL A 74 -9.57 11.66 -41.40
C VAL A 74 -9.07 13.11 -41.49
N ASP A 75 -9.88 14.07 -41.05
CA ASP A 75 -9.59 15.50 -41.18
C ASP A 75 -8.34 15.93 -40.40
N GLN A 76 -8.05 15.26 -39.28
CA GLN A 76 -6.90 15.54 -38.42
C GLN A 76 -5.71 14.61 -38.68
N GLY A 77 -5.80 13.69 -39.64
CA GLY A 77 -4.76 12.70 -39.92
C GLY A 77 -4.44 11.79 -38.73
N VAL A 78 -5.43 11.52 -37.88
CA VAL A 78 -5.29 10.69 -36.68
C VAL A 78 -5.51 9.22 -37.07
N PRO A 79 -4.58 8.30 -36.74
CA PRO A 79 -4.76 6.88 -37.00
C PRO A 79 -6.04 6.31 -36.40
N TRP A 80 -6.77 5.50 -37.17
CA TRP A 80 -7.91 4.73 -36.68
C TRP A 80 -7.49 3.28 -36.43
N VAL A 81 -7.64 2.81 -35.19
CA VAL A 81 -7.19 1.48 -34.77
C VAL A 81 -8.38 0.63 -34.36
N ASP A 82 -8.60 -0.49 -35.03
CA ASP A 82 -9.58 -1.49 -34.60
C ASP A 82 -8.90 -2.50 -33.68
N PHE A 83 -9.26 -2.49 -32.39
CA PHE A 83 -8.64 -3.38 -31.42
C PHE A 83 -9.06 -4.84 -31.66
N VAL A 84 -8.08 -5.74 -31.67
CA VAL A 84 -8.33 -7.18 -31.77
C VAL A 84 -8.38 -7.84 -30.40
N LYS A 85 -9.08 -8.97 -30.30
CA LYS A 85 -9.24 -9.70 -29.03
C LYS A 85 -7.87 -10.12 -28.49
N GLY A 86 -7.62 -9.81 -27.21
CA GLY A 86 -6.35 -10.14 -26.54
C GLY A 86 -5.23 -9.12 -26.75
N GLN A 87 -5.42 -8.13 -27.62
CA GLN A 87 -4.47 -7.04 -27.78
C GLN A 87 -4.47 -6.14 -26.54
N ARG A 88 -3.29 -5.89 -26.00
CA ARG A 88 -3.11 -4.92 -24.91
C ARG A 88 -3.15 -3.52 -25.50
N LYS A 89 -4.13 -2.74 -25.08
CA LYS A 89 -4.33 -1.35 -25.54
C LYS A 89 -3.14 -0.47 -25.15
N ASP A 90 -2.55 -0.72 -23.98
CA ASP A 90 -1.36 0.00 -23.50
C ASP A 90 -0.17 -0.16 -24.46
N ASP A 91 0.10 -1.36 -24.97
CA ASP A 91 1.23 -1.61 -25.87
C ASP A 91 1.07 -0.81 -27.18
N VAL A 92 -0.16 -0.77 -27.72
CA VAL A 92 -0.52 0.06 -28.88
C VAL A 92 -0.32 1.54 -28.57
N MET A 93 -0.74 1.99 -27.38
CA MET A 93 -0.57 3.38 -26.98
C MET A 93 0.90 3.78 -26.90
N HIS A 94 1.77 2.96 -26.32
CA HIS A 94 3.20 3.26 -26.25
C HIS A 94 3.86 3.34 -27.63
N GLU A 95 3.47 2.47 -28.57
CA GLU A 95 3.97 2.53 -29.95
C GLU A 95 3.60 3.85 -30.64
N HIS A 96 2.34 4.30 -30.49
CA HIS A 96 1.89 5.56 -31.04
C HIS A 96 2.50 6.78 -30.33
N LEU A 97 2.70 6.69 -29.01
CA LEU A 97 3.33 7.73 -28.21
C LEU A 97 4.78 7.96 -28.64
N ALA A 98 5.56 6.89 -28.81
CA ALA A 98 6.95 6.99 -29.26
C ALA A 98 7.07 7.75 -30.60
N ARG A 99 6.25 7.39 -31.59
CA ARG A 99 6.21 8.09 -32.90
C ARG A 99 5.77 9.55 -32.78
N PHE A 100 4.85 9.83 -31.85
CA PHE A 100 4.36 11.19 -31.61
C PHE A 100 5.43 12.09 -31.00
N GLU A 101 6.22 11.55 -30.06
CA GLU A 101 7.35 12.22 -29.44
C GLU A 101 8.51 12.42 -30.43
N GLU A 102 8.82 11.41 -31.26
CA GLU A 102 9.78 11.52 -32.37
C GLU A 102 9.42 12.62 -33.37
N ALA A 103 8.12 12.84 -33.59
CA ALA A 103 7.62 13.93 -34.45
C ALA A 103 7.69 15.32 -33.79
N GLY A 104 8.21 15.44 -32.57
CA GLY A 104 8.38 16.71 -31.86
C GLY A 104 7.07 17.37 -31.43
N ARG A 105 5.96 16.62 -31.39
CA ARG A 105 4.64 17.13 -30.99
C ARG A 105 4.50 17.07 -29.48
N SER A 106 3.92 18.11 -28.89
CA SER A 106 3.72 18.22 -27.44
C SER A 106 2.28 18.02 -26.98
N GLU A 107 1.31 18.13 -27.89
CA GLU A 107 -0.12 17.99 -27.58
C GLU A 107 -0.92 17.54 -28.82
N GLY A 108 -1.83 16.59 -28.64
CA GLY A 108 -2.65 16.07 -29.72
C GLY A 108 -3.21 14.68 -29.49
N VAL A 109 -4.09 14.24 -30.38
CA VAL A 109 -4.60 12.86 -30.38
C VAL A 109 -3.56 11.96 -31.04
N LEU A 110 -3.21 10.86 -30.36
CA LEU A 110 -2.26 9.84 -30.83
C LEU A 110 -2.93 8.94 -31.87
N PHE A 111 -4.10 8.41 -31.53
CA PHE A 111 -4.94 7.57 -32.37
C PHE A 111 -6.37 7.51 -31.80
N ILE A 112 -7.31 7.02 -32.60
CA ILE A 112 -8.65 6.66 -32.13
C ILE A 112 -8.83 5.15 -32.24
N GLY A 113 -8.91 4.49 -31.10
CA GLY A 113 -9.18 3.07 -30.99
C GLY A 113 -10.68 2.75 -31.04
N ARG A 114 -11.09 1.65 -31.67
CA ARG A 114 -12.45 1.11 -31.61
C ARG A 114 -12.44 -0.30 -31.03
N ALA A 115 -13.26 -0.53 -30.00
CA ALA A 115 -13.54 -1.86 -29.46
C ALA A 115 -15.05 -2.07 -29.27
N GLN A 116 -15.54 -3.29 -29.42
CA GLN A 116 -16.89 -3.65 -29.00
C GLN A 116 -16.88 -4.14 -27.55
N GLU A 117 -17.65 -3.47 -26.69
CA GLU A 117 -17.70 -3.76 -25.27
C GLU A 117 -19.13 -3.92 -24.78
N LYS A 118 -19.31 -4.80 -23.80
CA LYS A 118 -20.59 -5.02 -23.15
C LYS A 118 -20.86 -3.86 -22.19
N THR A 119 -21.87 -3.06 -22.47
CA THR A 119 -22.23 -1.89 -21.66
C THR A 119 -23.69 -1.89 -21.26
N THR A 120 -23.98 -1.21 -20.15
CA THR A 120 -25.36 -0.95 -19.75
C THR A 120 -25.91 0.22 -20.56
N LEU A 121 -27.09 0.05 -21.15
CA LEU A 121 -27.72 1.00 -22.06
C LEU A 121 -29.25 1.01 -21.90
N PHE A 122 -29.92 1.90 -22.64
CA PHE A 122 -31.38 2.00 -22.65
C PHE A 122 -31.96 1.53 -23.98
N ARG A 123 -33.03 0.72 -23.92
CA ARG A 123 -33.79 0.28 -25.09
C ARG A 123 -35.28 0.46 -24.86
N THR A 124 -36.01 0.58 -25.95
CA THR A 124 -37.48 0.59 -25.95
C THR A 124 -37.99 -0.82 -26.15
N GLU A 125 -38.84 -1.25 -25.22
CA GLU A 125 -39.64 -2.47 -25.33
C GLU A 125 -41.10 -2.10 -25.55
N LYS A 126 -41.87 -3.02 -26.12
CA LYS A 126 -43.31 -2.88 -26.29
C LYS A 126 -44.00 -3.47 -25.05
N ARG A 127 -44.74 -2.64 -24.31
CA ARG A 127 -45.61 -3.07 -23.20
C ARG A 127 -47.07 -2.91 -23.59
N ARG A 128 -47.98 -3.47 -22.80
CA ARG A 128 -49.44 -3.33 -22.96
C ARG A 128 -50.06 -2.80 -21.68
N ASN A 129 -51.09 -1.95 -21.80
CA ASN A 129 -51.88 -1.50 -20.66
C ASN A 129 -52.97 -2.53 -20.32
N ALA A 130 -53.83 -2.22 -19.33
CA ALA A 130 -54.91 -3.12 -18.90
C ALA A 130 -55.90 -3.44 -20.02
N GLU A 131 -56.08 -2.51 -20.96
CA GLU A 131 -56.94 -2.62 -22.13
C GLU A 131 -56.26 -3.33 -23.32
N GLY A 132 -55.02 -3.82 -23.14
CA GLY A 132 -54.25 -4.53 -24.16
C GLY A 132 -53.60 -3.64 -25.23
N VAL A 133 -53.75 -2.32 -25.15
CA VAL A 133 -53.15 -1.33 -26.06
C VAL A 133 -51.64 -1.28 -25.82
N ALA A 134 -50.88 -1.38 -26.91
CA ALA A 134 -49.44 -1.40 -26.83
C ALA A 134 -48.82 0.00 -26.78
N TYR A 135 -47.81 0.18 -25.93
CA TYR A 135 -47.07 1.43 -25.79
C TYR A 135 -45.56 1.17 -25.59
N PRO A 136 -44.69 2.12 -26.01
CA PRO A 136 -43.25 2.00 -25.83
C PRO A 136 -42.86 2.24 -24.37
N TRP A 137 -41.90 1.45 -23.89
CA TRP A 137 -41.37 1.56 -22.54
C TRP A 137 -39.85 1.48 -22.53
N ILE A 138 -39.20 2.51 -22.00
CA ILE A 138 -37.74 2.56 -21.93
C ILE A 138 -37.26 1.77 -20.71
N VAL A 139 -36.43 0.76 -20.94
CA VAL A 139 -35.81 -0.06 -19.89
C VAL A 139 -34.29 0.05 -19.94
N LYS A 140 -33.67 -0.21 -18.79
CA LYS A 140 -32.23 -0.41 -18.67
C LYS A 140 -31.92 -1.87 -19.01
N THR A 141 -31.00 -2.09 -19.94
CA THR A 141 -30.54 -3.41 -20.39
C THR A 141 -29.04 -3.39 -20.66
N THR A 142 -28.48 -4.49 -21.15
CA THR A 142 -27.07 -4.59 -21.49
C THR A 142 -26.92 -5.00 -22.96
N GLY A 143 -25.96 -4.43 -23.66
CA GLY A 143 -25.66 -4.78 -25.05
C GLY A 143 -24.21 -4.53 -25.42
N PHE A 144 -23.78 -5.11 -26.53
CA PHE A 144 -22.48 -4.83 -27.12
C PHE A 144 -22.59 -3.62 -28.04
N VAL A 145 -21.78 -2.61 -27.78
CA VAL A 145 -21.69 -1.39 -28.60
C VAL A 145 -20.23 -1.02 -28.82
N ASN A 146 -19.96 -0.20 -29.82
CA ASN A 146 -18.61 0.31 -30.02
C ASN A 146 -18.25 1.29 -28.89
N HIS A 147 -16.99 1.28 -28.51
CA HIS A 147 -16.35 2.28 -27.66
C HIS A 147 -15.21 2.91 -28.46
N PHE A 148 -15.18 4.24 -28.50
CA PHE A 148 -14.12 5.01 -29.16
C PHE A 148 -13.13 5.48 -28.10
N TYR A 149 -11.92 4.95 -28.14
CA TYR A 149 -10.80 5.30 -27.28
C TYR A 149 -10.03 6.44 -27.93
N VAL A 150 -10.16 7.66 -27.41
CA VAL A 150 -9.32 8.77 -27.84
C VAL A 150 -8.09 8.79 -26.94
N ASP A 151 -7.01 8.17 -27.40
CA ASP A 151 -5.70 8.21 -26.74
C ASP A 151 -4.97 9.47 -27.20
N ALA A 152 -4.52 10.28 -26.25
CA ALA A 152 -4.01 11.63 -26.52
C ALA A 152 -2.90 12.02 -25.55
N VAL A 153 -2.13 13.04 -25.93
CA VAL A 153 -1.14 13.70 -25.08
C VAL A 153 -1.61 15.13 -24.86
N ASP A 154 -1.70 15.51 -23.59
CA ASP A 154 -1.94 16.88 -23.15
C ASP A 154 -0.62 17.54 -22.73
N ALA A 155 -0.47 18.83 -23.03
CA ALA A 155 0.76 19.56 -22.71
C ALA A 155 1.06 19.60 -21.20
N ASP A 156 0.03 19.58 -20.35
CA ASP A 156 0.14 19.70 -18.90
C ASP A 156 0.06 18.35 -18.20
N PHE A 157 -0.72 17.40 -18.73
CA PHE A 157 -0.93 16.09 -18.13
C PHE A 157 -0.09 14.95 -18.72
N GLY A 158 0.45 15.13 -19.92
CA GLY A 158 1.07 14.05 -20.68
C GLY A 158 0.04 13.06 -21.25
N PRO A 159 0.40 11.79 -21.46
CA PRO A 159 -0.49 10.78 -22.03
C PRO A 159 -1.72 10.49 -21.15
N PHE A 160 -2.89 10.47 -21.77
CA PHE A 160 -4.16 10.11 -21.14
C PHE A 160 -5.09 9.51 -22.21
N PHE A 161 -6.22 8.95 -21.79
CA PHE A 161 -7.26 8.59 -22.76
C PHE A 161 -8.66 9.00 -22.30
N LEU A 162 -9.51 9.29 -23.28
CA LEU A 162 -10.94 9.53 -23.11
C LEU A 162 -11.73 8.56 -23.98
N THR A 163 -12.35 7.57 -23.35
CA THR A 163 -13.18 6.58 -24.05
C THR A 163 -14.63 7.02 -24.08
N PHE A 164 -15.29 7.05 -25.23
CA PHE A 164 -16.73 7.26 -25.35
C PHE A 164 -17.47 5.97 -25.69
N CYS A 165 -18.55 5.66 -24.98
CA CYS A 165 -19.58 4.76 -25.48
C CYS A 165 -20.19 5.37 -26.74
N SER A 166 -20.25 4.62 -27.84
CA SER A 166 -20.85 5.11 -29.08
C SER A 166 -22.36 5.28 -29.00
N TYR A 167 -23.03 4.61 -28.06
CA TYR A 167 -24.49 4.63 -27.92
C TYR A 167 -24.95 5.56 -26.81
N PHE A 168 -26.07 6.26 -27.03
CA PHE A 168 -26.70 7.16 -26.06
C PHE A 168 -26.91 6.47 -24.69
N PRO A 169 -26.53 7.07 -23.55
CA PRO A 169 -26.18 8.49 -23.33
C PRO A 169 -24.66 8.78 -23.39
N TYR A 170 -23.91 8.03 -24.19
CA TYR A 170 -22.50 8.32 -24.48
C TYR A 170 -21.64 8.44 -23.21
N ASN A 171 -21.90 7.58 -22.22
CA ASN A 171 -21.06 7.52 -21.02
C ASN A 171 -19.61 7.26 -21.44
N ALA A 172 -18.70 7.98 -20.81
CA ALA A 172 -17.30 7.99 -21.12
C ALA A 172 -16.44 7.61 -19.90
N LYS A 173 -15.16 7.33 -20.16
CA LYS A 173 -14.14 7.10 -19.14
C LYS A 173 -12.94 7.97 -19.43
N LEU A 174 -12.46 8.68 -18.43
CA LEU A 174 -11.21 9.42 -18.47
C LEU A 174 -10.18 8.64 -17.65
N CYS A 175 -9.04 8.33 -18.24
CA CYS A 175 -7.90 7.77 -17.54
C CYS A 175 -6.71 8.71 -17.67
N LEU A 176 -6.08 9.05 -16.54
CA LEU A 176 -4.93 9.94 -16.47
C LEU A 176 -3.88 9.41 -15.49
N ASN A 177 -2.70 9.99 -15.54
CA ASN A 177 -1.56 9.64 -14.69
C ASN A 177 -0.99 10.90 -14.01
N GLY A 178 -1.06 10.96 -12.68
CA GLY A 178 -0.56 12.11 -11.93
C GLY A 178 0.97 12.22 -11.90
N ASN A 179 1.71 11.12 -12.08
CA ASN A 179 3.16 11.18 -12.22
C ASN A 179 3.56 11.84 -13.55
N GLU A 180 2.84 11.56 -14.65
CA GLU A 180 3.09 12.24 -15.93
C GLU A 180 2.77 13.73 -15.85
N TRP A 181 1.64 14.08 -15.21
CA TRP A 181 1.32 15.47 -14.92
C TRP A 181 2.43 16.14 -14.10
N ALA A 182 2.90 15.51 -13.02
CA ALA A 182 3.96 16.07 -12.17
C ALA A 182 5.28 16.29 -12.93
N LYS A 183 5.67 15.35 -13.80
CA LYS A 183 6.85 15.49 -14.67
C LYS A 183 6.72 16.65 -15.66
N ARG A 184 5.55 16.78 -16.30
CA ARG A 184 5.28 17.87 -17.26
C ARG A 184 5.33 19.22 -16.55
N GLN A 185 4.69 19.35 -15.40
CA GLN A 185 4.72 20.57 -14.59
C GLN A 185 6.13 20.88 -14.06
N ALA A 186 6.89 19.87 -13.63
CA ALA A 186 8.28 20.04 -13.20
C ALA A 186 9.16 20.56 -14.35
N ALA A 187 9.03 19.99 -15.55
CA ALA A 187 9.75 20.43 -16.74
C ALA A 187 9.38 21.88 -17.13
N GLN A 188 8.09 22.23 -17.12
CA GLN A 188 7.62 23.60 -17.36
C GLN A 188 8.15 24.59 -16.32
N ALA A 189 8.32 24.15 -15.07
CA ALA A 189 8.91 24.95 -13.98
C ALA A 189 10.44 24.99 -13.98
N GLY A 190 11.10 24.41 -15.01
CA GLY A 190 12.56 24.38 -15.13
C GLY A 190 13.26 23.49 -14.10
N ILE A 191 12.57 22.51 -13.53
CA ILE A 191 13.13 21.56 -12.57
C ILE A 191 13.80 20.42 -13.34
N GLY A 192 15.11 20.25 -13.14
CA GLY A 192 15.87 19.15 -13.72
C GLY A 192 15.68 17.85 -12.94
N PHE A 193 15.28 16.78 -13.63
CA PHE A 193 15.05 15.47 -13.02
C PHE A 193 15.33 14.32 -13.99
N THR A 194 15.58 13.14 -13.44
CA THR A 194 15.60 11.86 -14.18
C THR A 194 14.34 11.07 -13.86
N ALA A 195 13.58 10.64 -14.87
CA ALA A 195 12.38 9.83 -14.67
C ALA A 195 12.70 8.38 -14.24
N LEU A 196 11.78 7.76 -13.50
CA LEU A 196 11.78 6.33 -13.14
C LEU A 196 10.42 5.72 -13.49
N ASP A 197 10.09 5.64 -14.79
CA ASP A 197 8.74 5.32 -15.26
C ASP A 197 7.71 6.18 -14.49
N ASN A 198 6.69 5.65 -13.82
CA ASN A 198 5.73 6.42 -12.99
C ASN A 198 6.31 6.89 -11.64
N ALA A 199 7.51 7.50 -11.65
CA ALA A 199 8.19 8.11 -10.51
C ALA A 199 9.39 8.99 -10.97
N PHE A 200 10.14 9.51 -9.99
CA PHE A 200 11.39 10.26 -10.17
C PHE A 200 12.58 9.45 -9.62
N ALA A 201 13.66 9.36 -10.38
CA ALA A 201 14.89 8.65 -10.01
C ALA A 201 15.92 9.56 -9.33
N ALA A 202 15.98 10.82 -9.75
CA ALA A 202 16.93 11.81 -9.27
C ALA A 202 16.45 13.23 -9.61
N PHE A 203 16.96 14.21 -8.88
CA PHE A 203 16.80 15.64 -9.14
C PHE A 203 18.18 16.27 -9.26
N ASP A 204 18.32 17.27 -10.13
CA ASP A 204 19.58 17.99 -10.31
C ASP A 204 19.97 18.78 -9.05
N GLN A 205 18.96 19.27 -8.30
CA GLN A 205 19.13 19.95 -7.02
C GLN A 205 18.30 19.27 -5.92
N PRO A 206 18.87 18.97 -4.74
CA PRO A 206 18.12 18.37 -3.64
C PRO A 206 16.92 19.23 -3.17
N ALA A 207 16.99 20.54 -3.31
CA ALA A 207 15.91 21.46 -2.96
C ALA A 207 14.65 21.28 -3.83
N ASP A 208 14.77 20.69 -5.01
CA ASP A 208 13.66 20.51 -5.94
C ASP A 208 12.68 19.40 -5.53
N VAL A 209 13.10 18.48 -4.64
CA VAL A 209 12.22 17.43 -4.10
C VAL A 209 10.96 18.05 -3.49
N GLY A 210 11.11 19.09 -2.66
CA GLY A 210 9.98 19.76 -2.02
C GLY A 210 9.10 20.55 -3.01
N ARG A 211 9.71 21.09 -4.08
CA ARG A 211 8.97 21.78 -5.15
C ARG A 211 8.12 20.79 -5.94
N VAL A 212 8.67 19.65 -6.31
CA VAL A 212 7.92 18.58 -7.00
C VAL A 212 6.85 17.97 -6.10
N GLN A 213 7.11 17.79 -4.81
CA GLN A 213 6.07 17.35 -3.88
C GLN A 213 4.89 18.34 -3.82
N THR A 214 5.16 19.64 -3.88
CA THR A 214 4.13 20.69 -3.93
C THR A 214 3.33 20.62 -5.23
N ILE A 215 4.00 20.38 -6.36
CA ILE A 215 3.35 20.11 -7.65
C ILE A 215 2.43 18.89 -7.47
N CYS A 216 2.94 17.73 -7.07
CA CYS A 216 2.13 16.52 -6.87
C CYS A 216 0.89 16.77 -5.99
N ALA A 217 1.02 17.56 -4.93
CA ALA A 217 -0.08 17.92 -4.04
C ALA A 217 -1.12 18.88 -4.64
N SER A 218 -0.75 19.65 -5.67
CA SER A 218 -1.68 20.59 -6.32
C SER A 218 -2.56 19.95 -7.39
N LEU A 219 -2.34 18.69 -7.77
CA LEU A 219 -3.24 17.97 -8.67
C LEU A 219 -4.56 17.65 -7.95
N GLY A 220 -5.62 18.37 -8.33
CA GLY A 220 -6.93 18.26 -7.70
C GLY A 220 -8.10 18.19 -8.69
N PRO A 221 -9.34 18.27 -8.15
CA PRO A 221 -10.56 18.23 -8.94
C PRO A 221 -10.60 19.24 -10.10
N ASP A 222 -10.09 20.45 -9.87
CA ASP A 222 -10.18 21.55 -10.83
C ASP A 222 -9.28 21.31 -12.06
N GLN A 223 -8.05 20.83 -11.86
CA GLN A 223 -7.15 20.49 -12.96
C GLN A 223 -7.70 19.33 -13.79
N ILE A 224 -8.28 18.33 -13.13
CA ILE A 224 -8.87 17.17 -13.79
C ILE A 224 -10.14 17.54 -14.57
N ASP A 225 -11.02 18.40 -14.01
CA ASP A 225 -12.19 18.90 -14.75
C ASP A 225 -11.72 19.75 -15.94
N ALA A 226 -10.74 20.64 -15.76
CA ALA A 226 -10.17 21.46 -16.82
C ALA A 226 -9.61 20.61 -17.97
N LEU A 227 -8.89 19.53 -17.67
CA LEU A 227 -8.43 18.56 -18.67
C LEU A 227 -9.63 18.00 -19.47
N LEU A 228 -10.66 17.51 -18.78
CA LEU A 228 -11.84 16.98 -19.46
C LEU A 228 -12.51 18.06 -20.33
N ARG A 229 -12.70 19.28 -19.83
CA ARG A 229 -13.36 20.37 -20.58
C ARG A 229 -12.56 20.76 -21.81
N LYS A 230 -11.23 20.88 -21.69
CA LYS A 230 -10.32 21.17 -22.79
C LYS A 230 -10.47 20.13 -23.91
N TRP A 231 -10.44 18.85 -23.57
CA TRP A 231 -10.50 17.80 -24.58
C TRP A 231 -11.89 17.57 -25.15
N LEU A 232 -12.96 17.74 -24.36
CA LEU A 232 -14.34 17.76 -24.88
C LEU A 232 -14.59 18.89 -25.88
N ALA A 233 -13.82 19.97 -25.84
CA ALA A 233 -13.90 21.06 -26.83
C ALA A 233 -13.11 20.76 -28.12
N LYS A 234 -12.11 19.86 -28.06
CA LYS A 234 -11.24 19.52 -29.20
C LYS A 234 -11.73 18.33 -30.00
N VAL A 235 -12.32 17.34 -29.34
CA VAL A 235 -12.84 16.13 -30.00
C VAL A 235 -14.32 16.30 -30.36
N PRO A 236 -14.88 15.52 -31.29
CA PRO A 236 -16.31 15.54 -31.57
C PRO A 236 -17.12 15.33 -30.29
N HIS A 237 -18.00 16.28 -29.97
CA HIS A 237 -18.85 16.21 -28.80
C HIS A 237 -20.17 15.52 -29.16
N PRO A 238 -20.60 14.46 -28.44
CA PRO A 238 -21.82 13.71 -28.80
C PRO A 238 -23.12 14.47 -28.54
N TYR A 239 -23.09 15.43 -27.61
CA TYR A 239 -24.21 16.34 -27.36
C TYR A 239 -24.02 17.66 -28.10
N SER A 240 -25.10 18.18 -28.70
CA SER A 240 -25.10 19.47 -29.40
C SER A 240 -24.90 20.66 -28.45
N PRO A 241 -24.56 21.86 -28.96
CA PRO A 241 -24.54 23.07 -28.14
C PRO A 241 -25.86 23.33 -27.41
N ALA A 242 -27.00 23.06 -28.07
CA ALA A 242 -28.34 23.21 -27.47
C ALA A 242 -28.55 22.24 -26.30
N ASP A 243 -28.12 20.98 -26.42
CA ASP A 243 -28.19 20.00 -25.33
C ASP A 243 -27.38 20.46 -24.11
N ARG A 244 -26.17 20.98 -24.35
CA ARG A 244 -25.30 21.46 -23.28
C ARG A 244 -25.84 22.73 -22.61
N ALA A 245 -26.52 23.60 -23.37
CA ALA A 245 -27.21 24.77 -22.83
C ALA A 245 -28.40 24.36 -21.95
N ALA A 246 -29.11 23.29 -22.32
CA ALA A 246 -30.19 22.70 -21.52
C ALA A 246 -29.73 21.90 -20.27
N GLY A 247 -28.42 21.88 -19.99
CA GLY A 247 -27.85 21.25 -18.79
C GLY A 247 -27.47 19.78 -18.95
N TYR A 248 -27.50 19.21 -20.17
CA TYR A 248 -26.96 17.87 -20.45
C TYR A 248 -25.43 17.93 -20.57
N ARG A 249 -24.77 18.18 -19.43
CA ARG A 249 -23.32 18.30 -19.32
C ARG A 249 -22.72 17.11 -18.60
N TYR A 250 -21.51 16.74 -19.01
CA TYR A 250 -20.75 15.69 -18.36
C TYR A 250 -20.29 16.11 -16.96
N ASP A 251 -20.44 15.19 -16.02
CA ASP A 251 -19.93 15.22 -14.65
C ASP A 251 -18.96 14.05 -14.44
N ILE A 252 -18.12 14.14 -13.41
CA ILE A 252 -17.02 13.20 -13.15
C ILE A 252 -17.24 12.48 -11.83
N SER A 253 -17.08 11.15 -11.85
CA SER A 253 -16.98 10.35 -10.63
C SER A 253 -15.78 9.40 -10.67
N ILE A 254 -15.20 9.15 -9.51
CA ILE A 254 -14.03 8.31 -9.33
C ILE A 254 -14.45 6.84 -9.40
N LEU A 255 -13.93 6.14 -10.41
CA LEU A 255 -14.08 4.69 -10.54
C LEU A 255 -12.97 3.97 -9.77
N GLN A 256 -11.74 4.42 -9.94
CA GLN A 256 -10.55 3.93 -9.27
C GLN A 256 -9.54 5.08 -9.14
N ALA A 257 -8.85 5.14 -8.00
CA ALA A 257 -7.77 6.08 -7.77
C ALA A 257 -6.59 5.36 -7.08
N GLU A 258 -5.38 5.60 -7.58
CA GLU A 258 -4.15 5.06 -7.03
C GLU A 258 -3.31 6.18 -6.41
N PHE A 259 -2.80 5.94 -5.21
CA PHE A 259 -1.99 6.89 -4.45
C PHE A 259 -0.66 6.23 -4.13
N SER A 260 0.43 6.79 -4.65
CA SER A 260 1.75 6.21 -4.52
C SER A 260 2.66 7.02 -3.61
N LEU A 261 3.50 6.30 -2.85
CA LEU A 261 4.68 6.81 -2.16
C LEU A 261 5.88 6.06 -2.71
N THR A 262 6.79 6.77 -3.38
CA THR A 262 8.04 6.19 -3.88
C THR A 262 9.21 6.73 -3.09
N GLN A 263 9.97 5.85 -2.46
CA GLN A 263 11.17 6.16 -1.67
C GLN A 263 12.39 5.70 -2.47
N MET A 264 13.20 6.66 -2.93
CA MET A 264 14.40 6.39 -3.71
C MET A 264 15.51 5.92 -2.77
N LEU A 265 16.08 4.75 -3.03
CA LEU A 265 17.12 4.17 -2.18
C LEU A 265 18.52 4.56 -2.66
N ASP A 266 19.46 4.73 -1.73
CA ASP A 266 20.85 5.02 -2.02
C ASP A 266 21.57 3.84 -2.72
N ARG A 267 21.07 2.61 -2.51
CA ARG A 267 21.63 1.36 -3.03
C ARG A 267 20.53 0.34 -3.36
N PRO A 268 20.61 -0.32 -4.53
CA PRO A 268 19.71 -1.42 -4.92
C PRO A 268 19.63 -2.58 -3.91
N VAL A 269 20.73 -2.90 -3.22
CA VAL A 269 20.79 -4.01 -2.27
C VAL A 269 19.90 -3.77 -1.05
N SER A 270 19.75 -2.52 -0.63
CA SER A 270 18.91 -2.12 0.51
C SER A 270 17.45 -2.51 0.27
N GLY A 271 16.95 -2.34 -0.97
CA GLY A 271 15.59 -2.75 -1.33
C GLY A 271 15.39 -4.27 -1.27
N ARG A 272 16.39 -5.06 -1.65
CA ARG A 272 16.32 -6.53 -1.55
C ARG A 272 16.25 -7.00 -0.09
N ILE A 273 17.11 -6.44 0.75
CA ILE A 273 17.15 -6.71 2.20
C ILE A 273 15.81 -6.33 2.84
N PHE A 274 15.24 -5.19 2.46
CA PHE A 274 13.92 -4.77 2.92
C PHE A 274 12.85 -5.83 2.63
N PHE A 275 12.77 -6.33 1.39
CA PHE A 275 11.73 -7.30 1.05
C PHE A 275 11.95 -8.69 1.68
N GLU A 276 13.19 -9.15 1.83
CA GLU A 276 13.48 -10.39 2.57
C GLU A 276 12.98 -10.32 4.03
N HIS A 277 13.16 -9.18 4.69
CA HIS A 277 12.72 -8.99 6.08
C HIS A 277 11.23 -8.68 6.19
N VAL A 278 10.67 -7.81 5.34
CA VAL A 278 9.22 -7.51 5.33
C VAL A 278 8.42 -8.79 5.09
N ILE A 279 8.81 -9.63 4.13
CA ILE A 279 8.09 -10.88 3.87
C ILE A 279 8.22 -11.85 5.06
N ARG A 280 9.36 -11.90 5.74
CA ARG A 280 9.54 -12.78 6.88
C ARG A 280 8.73 -12.35 8.10
N ASP A 281 8.72 -11.04 8.38
CA ASP A 281 8.26 -10.50 9.66
C ASP A 281 6.82 -9.94 9.60
N ASN A 282 6.24 -9.76 8.40
CA ASN A 282 4.97 -9.05 8.21
C ASN A 282 3.91 -9.81 7.39
N LEU A 283 3.99 -11.15 7.34
CA LEU A 283 2.97 -11.99 6.68
C LEU A 283 1.56 -11.86 7.28
N ASP A 284 1.44 -11.37 8.51
CA ASP A 284 0.18 -11.26 9.23
C ASP A 284 -0.47 -9.86 9.20
N ILE A 285 0.12 -8.88 8.49
CA ILE A 285 -0.43 -7.51 8.32
C ILE A 285 -1.89 -7.51 7.83
N GLY A 286 -2.29 -8.52 7.08
CA GLY A 286 -3.63 -8.67 6.52
C GLY A 286 -4.66 -9.24 7.50
N ARG A 287 -4.26 -9.55 8.73
CA ARG A 287 -5.19 -9.91 9.80
C ARG A 287 -6.05 -8.68 10.14
N PRO A 288 -7.34 -8.86 10.45
CA PRO A 288 -8.24 -7.72 10.64
C PRO A 288 -7.82 -6.69 11.70
N ASP A 289 -7.05 -7.07 12.73
CA ASP A 289 -6.61 -6.12 13.76
C ASP A 289 -5.49 -5.21 13.24
N GLN A 290 -4.62 -5.74 12.36
CA GLN A 290 -3.52 -5.01 11.72
C GLN A 290 -4.02 -4.16 10.54
N VAL A 291 -4.96 -4.69 9.74
CA VAL A 291 -5.65 -3.91 8.69
C VAL A 291 -6.40 -2.72 9.29
N GLY A 292 -6.97 -2.89 10.49
CA GLY A 292 -7.59 -1.80 11.23
C GLY A 292 -6.63 -0.67 11.56
N LEU A 293 -5.35 -0.96 11.80
CA LEU A 293 -4.31 0.04 12.03
C LEU A 293 -3.90 0.74 10.72
N VAL A 294 -3.67 -0.01 9.65
CA VAL A 294 -3.23 0.53 8.36
C VAL A 294 -4.26 1.49 7.76
N PHE A 295 -5.55 1.12 7.79
CA PHE A 295 -6.63 1.93 7.24
C PHE A 295 -7.36 2.81 8.26
N ASP A 296 -6.95 2.75 9.55
CA ASP A 296 -7.60 3.44 10.68
C ASP A 296 -9.11 3.22 10.74
N ARG A 297 -9.47 1.94 10.75
CA ARG A 297 -10.86 1.50 10.82
C ARG A 297 -11.01 0.44 11.88
N ARG A 298 -12.00 0.65 12.75
CA ARG A 298 -12.37 -0.35 13.74
C ARG A 298 -13.01 -1.55 13.05
N ILE A 299 -12.33 -2.69 13.05
CA ILE A 299 -12.87 -3.93 12.51
C ILE A 299 -13.57 -4.72 13.62
N TYR A 300 -14.88 -4.95 13.46
CA TYR A 300 -15.68 -5.69 14.41
C TYR A 300 -15.78 -7.16 13.99
N ARG A 301 -15.35 -8.07 14.86
CA ARG A 301 -15.36 -9.54 14.60
C ARG A 301 -16.55 -10.28 15.25
N GLY A 302 -17.39 -9.57 16.01
CA GLY A 302 -18.50 -10.16 16.76
C GLY A 302 -19.69 -10.61 15.90
N ARG A 303 -20.47 -11.58 16.41
CA ARG A 303 -21.58 -12.24 15.68
C ARG A 303 -22.71 -11.30 15.23
N LYS A 304 -22.98 -10.21 15.96
CA LYS A 304 -24.11 -9.28 15.68
C LYS A 304 -23.74 -8.04 14.85
N ARG A 305 -22.45 -7.71 14.70
CA ARG A 305 -21.97 -6.51 13.98
C ARG A 305 -20.64 -6.77 13.30
N ARG A 306 -20.55 -7.86 12.52
CA ARG A 306 -19.31 -8.20 11.81
C ARG A 306 -19.06 -7.20 10.68
N THR A 307 -17.87 -6.62 10.60
CA THR A 307 -17.47 -5.81 9.43
C THR A 307 -17.39 -6.74 8.20
N PRO A 308 -18.25 -6.59 7.19
CA PRO A 308 -18.19 -7.42 5.99
C PRO A 308 -17.02 -6.97 5.10
N GLY A 309 -16.36 -7.92 4.43
CA GLY A 309 -15.26 -7.64 3.53
C GLY A 309 -14.18 -8.72 3.53
N ARG A 310 -13.29 -8.63 2.54
CA ARG A 310 -12.08 -9.46 2.47
C ARG A 310 -10.92 -8.70 3.13
N PHE A 311 -10.18 -9.39 3.99
CA PHE A 311 -8.96 -8.89 4.64
C PHE A 311 -7.90 -9.99 4.50
N ARG A 312 -6.76 -9.69 3.87
CA ARG A 312 -5.66 -10.66 3.72
C ARG A 312 -4.35 -9.98 3.33
N THR A 313 -3.25 -10.69 3.58
CA THR A 313 -1.93 -10.42 2.98
C THR A 313 -1.68 -11.43 1.87
N ARG A 314 -1.01 -11.00 0.80
CA ARG A 314 -0.37 -11.91 -0.16
C ARG A 314 1.04 -11.46 -0.44
N VAL A 315 1.93 -12.43 -0.61
CA VAL A 315 3.23 -12.21 -1.22
C VAL A 315 3.18 -12.79 -2.61
N ILE A 316 3.50 -11.99 -3.62
CA ILE A 316 3.58 -12.43 -5.02
C ILE A 316 5.02 -12.24 -5.46
N THR A 317 5.65 -13.34 -5.86
CA THR A 317 6.99 -13.37 -6.45
C THR A 317 6.87 -13.48 -7.96
N GLU A 318 7.24 -12.42 -8.68
CA GLU A 318 7.42 -12.44 -10.12
C GLU A 318 8.93 -12.41 -10.42
N GLY A 319 9.48 -13.56 -10.79
CA GLY A 319 10.94 -13.75 -10.84
C GLY A 319 11.57 -13.62 -9.44
N VAL A 320 12.56 -12.73 -9.31
CA VAL A 320 13.34 -12.49 -8.08
C VAL A 320 12.87 -11.30 -7.26
N THR A 321 11.87 -10.55 -7.72
CA THR A 321 11.36 -9.35 -7.04
C THR A 321 10.01 -9.67 -6.39
N PRO A 322 9.96 -9.82 -5.07
CA PRO A 322 8.69 -10.03 -4.39
C PRO A 322 7.90 -8.73 -4.26
N SER A 323 6.59 -8.87 -4.14
CA SER A 323 5.65 -7.79 -3.83
C SER A 323 4.74 -8.19 -2.68
N LEU A 324 4.50 -7.25 -1.76
CA LEU A 324 3.56 -7.39 -0.66
C LEU A 324 2.22 -6.76 -1.07
N HIS A 325 1.13 -7.49 -0.87
CA HIS A 325 -0.22 -6.99 -1.08
C HIS A 325 -1.02 -7.07 0.22
N VAL A 326 -1.68 -5.98 0.59
CA VAL A 326 -2.59 -5.89 1.75
C VAL A 326 -3.97 -5.48 1.24
N ASP A 327 -4.96 -6.37 1.40
CA ASP A 327 -6.32 -6.13 0.93
C ASP A 327 -7.23 -5.66 2.09
N TYR A 328 -7.97 -4.57 1.89
CA TYR A 328 -9.09 -4.09 2.70
C TYR A 328 -10.32 -3.86 1.82
N LYS A 329 -11.29 -4.79 1.86
CA LYS A 329 -12.49 -4.75 1.01
C LYS A 329 -12.11 -4.66 -0.48
N HIS A 330 -12.37 -3.53 -1.15
CA HIS A 330 -12.03 -3.26 -2.56
C HIS A 330 -10.82 -2.33 -2.69
N THR A 331 -10.13 -2.05 -1.60
CA THR A 331 -8.88 -1.28 -1.56
C THR A 331 -7.71 -2.24 -1.35
N THR A 332 -6.63 -2.03 -2.09
CA THR A 332 -5.42 -2.84 -1.98
C THR A 332 -4.22 -1.92 -1.85
N ILE A 333 -3.34 -2.20 -0.90
CA ILE A 333 -1.98 -1.65 -0.88
C ILE A 333 -1.06 -2.66 -1.54
N LYS A 334 -0.23 -2.21 -2.47
CA LYS A 334 0.85 -2.98 -3.07
C LYS A 334 2.17 -2.32 -2.74
N GLN A 335 3.14 -3.10 -2.29
CA GLN A 335 4.49 -2.63 -2.02
C GLN A 335 5.50 -3.51 -2.76
N TYR A 336 6.43 -2.91 -3.51
CA TYR A 336 7.39 -3.63 -4.35
C TYR A 336 8.66 -2.82 -4.60
N HIS A 337 9.71 -3.51 -5.07
CA HIS A 337 10.96 -2.89 -5.46
C HIS A 337 10.87 -2.40 -6.91
N LYS A 338 10.62 -1.11 -7.10
CA LYS A 338 10.48 -0.49 -8.41
C LYS A 338 11.84 -0.39 -9.09
N GLU A 339 11.95 -1.05 -10.24
CA GLU A 339 13.13 -1.07 -11.12
C GLU A 339 14.45 -1.41 -10.41
N GLY A 340 14.38 -2.13 -9.29
CA GLY A 340 15.57 -2.46 -8.50
C GLY A 340 16.24 -1.26 -7.82
N ARG A 341 15.56 -0.11 -7.73
CA ARG A 341 16.14 1.16 -7.28
C ARG A 341 15.35 1.88 -6.19
N ALA A 342 14.02 1.74 -6.19
CA ALA A 342 13.15 2.46 -5.27
C ALA A 342 12.15 1.53 -4.59
N LEU A 343 11.79 1.82 -3.35
CA LEU A 343 10.67 1.18 -2.66
C LEU A 343 9.40 1.93 -3.03
N ARG A 344 8.43 1.26 -3.66
CA ARG A 344 7.12 1.85 -3.94
C ARG A 344 6.05 1.20 -3.11
N THR A 345 5.24 2.02 -2.44
CA THR A 345 4.03 1.64 -1.73
C THR A 345 2.86 2.38 -2.38
N GLU A 346 1.89 1.66 -2.91
CA GLU A 346 0.75 2.24 -3.63
C GLU A 346 -0.59 1.70 -3.10
N THR A 347 -1.50 2.60 -2.77
CA THR A 347 -2.87 2.28 -2.35
C THR A 347 -3.82 2.50 -3.52
N THR A 348 -4.48 1.44 -3.96
CA THR A 348 -5.53 1.47 -4.99
C THR A 348 -6.91 1.41 -4.36
N ILE A 349 -7.70 2.47 -4.49
CA ILE A 349 -9.09 2.52 -4.01
C ILE A 349 -10.03 2.28 -5.20
N ASN A 350 -10.65 1.11 -5.27
CA ASN A 350 -11.65 0.78 -6.32
C ASN A 350 -13.09 1.13 -5.91
N ASN A 351 -13.33 1.41 -4.61
CA ASN A 351 -14.65 1.77 -4.13
C ASN A 351 -14.58 2.75 -2.95
N THR A 352 -14.92 4.02 -3.21
CA THR A 352 -14.90 5.10 -2.21
C THR A 352 -15.82 4.84 -1.00
N TYR A 353 -16.89 4.06 -1.20
CA TYR A 353 -17.81 3.70 -0.13
C TYR A 353 -17.20 2.77 0.91
N ASP A 354 -16.05 2.14 0.65
CA ASP A 354 -15.32 1.39 1.66
C ASP A 354 -14.93 2.28 2.86
N PHE A 355 -14.88 3.60 2.64
CA PHE A 355 -14.53 4.66 3.59
C PHE A 355 -15.67 5.66 3.86
N ASP A 356 -16.91 5.33 3.49
CA ASP A 356 -18.09 6.20 3.61
C ASP A 356 -18.02 7.50 2.79
N ILE A 357 -17.19 7.53 1.74
CA ILE A 357 -17.00 8.68 0.85
C ILE A 357 -17.79 8.48 -0.44
N ARG A 358 -18.47 9.54 -0.92
CA ARG A 358 -19.21 9.54 -2.19
C ARG A 358 -18.25 9.62 -3.38
N LYS A 359 -18.70 9.16 -4.56
CA LYS A 359 -17.83 9.00 -5.75
C LYS A 359 -17.53 10.27 -6.56
N ARG A 360 -18.19 11.41 -6.31
CA ARG A 360 -17.97 12.63 -7.14
C ARG A 360 -16.53 13.11 -6.99
N LEU A 361 -15.97 13.67 -8.07
CA LEU A 361 -14.58 14.15 -8.13
C LEU A 361 -14.24 15.14 -7.01
N THR A 362 -15.20 15.94 -6.54
CA THR A 362 -15.03 16.86 -5.41
C THR A 362 -14.57 16.19 -4.11
N ASN A 363 -14.71 14.86 -3.99
CA ASN A 363 -14.25 14.11 -2.82
C ASN A 363 -12.82 13.56 -2.97
N LEU A 364 -12.12 13.85 -4.09
CA LEU A 364 -10.74 13.41 -4.31
C LEU A 364 -9.80 13.80 -3.17
N PRO A 365 -9.83 15.02 -2.58
CA PRO A 365 -8.93 15.37 -1.49
C PRO A 365 -9.03 14.43 -0.27
N ALA A 366 -10.25 14.02 0.08
CA ALA A 366 -10.47 13.07 1.19
C ALA A 366 -9.93 11.66 0.86
N LEU A 367 -9.94 11.26 -0.41
CA LEU A 367 -9.31 10.01 -0.83
C LEU A 367 -7.79 10.09 -0.85
N CYS A 368 -7.22 11.24 -1.24
CA CYS A 368 -5.78 11.49 -1.14
C CYS A 368 -5.30 11.33 0.31
N GLU A 369 -6.00 11.97 1.26
CA GLU A 369 -5.69 11.86 2.68
C GLU A 369 -5.67 10.39 3.15
N ILE A 370 -6.69 9.61 2.78
CA ILE A 370 -6.75 8.18 3.12
C ILE A 370 -5.63 7.39 2.45
N GLY A 371 -5.43 7.57 1.14
CA GLY A 371 -4.48 6.79 0.36
C GLY A 371 -3.02 7.01 0.80
N PHE A 372 -2.60 8.27 0.92
CA PHE A 372 -1.24 8.60 1.37
C PHE A 372 -1.02 8.20 2.82
N THR A 373 -1.99 8.46 3.71
CA THR A 373 -1.88 8.06 5.12
C THR A 373 -1.82 6.53 5.27
N ALA A 374 -2.56 5.77 4.46
CA ALA A 374 -2.49 4.31 4.48
C ALA A 374 -1.10 3.79 4.07
N ASN A 375 -0.46 4.41 3.06
CA ASN A 375 0.92 4.10 2.68
C ASN A 375 1.88 4.37 3.85
N ARG A 376 1.75 5.52 4.51
CA ARG A 376 2.59 5.90 5.66
C ARG A 376 2.41 4.97 6.85
N ARG A 377 1.16 4.66 7.21
CA ARG A 377 0.85 3.73 8.31
C ARG A 377 1.39 2.33 8.06
N LEU A 378 1.36 1.86 6.81
CA LEU A 378 1.99 0.58 6.47
C LEU A 378 3.49 0.61 6.76
N LEU A 379 4.20 1.66 6.32
CA LEU A 379 5.63 1.82 6.61
C LEU A 379 5.92 1.92 8.11
N ASP A 380 5.08 2.64 8.87
CA ASP A 380 5.25 2.76 10.31
C ASP A 380 5.03 1.43 11.03
N VAL A 381 4.04 0.64 10.63
CA VAL A 381 3.84 -0.74 11.14
C VAL A 381 5.06 -1.60 10.82
N GLN A 382 5.63 -1.49 9.62
CA GLN A 382 6.82 -2.25 9.21
C GLN A 382 8.09 -1.83 9.96
N ARG A 383 8.23 -0.55 10.32
CA ARG A 383 9.32 -0.05 11.19
C ARG A 383 9.25 -0.61 12.61
N LEU A 384 8.06 -1.02 13.07
CA LEU A 384 7.87 -1.61 14.40
C LEU A 384 8.22 -3.10 14.47
N SER A 385 8.54 -3.75 13.33
CA SER A 385 9.03 -5.13 13.29
C SER A 385 10.44 -5.25 13.87
N HIS A 386 10.65 -6.25 14.73
CA HIS A 386 11.80 -6.40 15.63
C HIS A 386 13.17 -6.30 14.97
N ASP A 387 14.05 -5.43 15.49
CA ASP A 387 15.48 -5.40 15.12
C ASP A 387 16.27 -6.46 15.92
N PRO A 388 16.78 -7.52 15.27
CA PRO A 388 17.62 -8.52 15.94
C PRO A 388 18.95 -7.93 16.46
N ALA A 389 19.47 -6.85 15.85
CA ALA A 389 20.69 -6.18 16.30
C ALA A 389 20.46 -5.42 17.61
N ARG A 390 19.34 -4.70 17.75
CA ARG A 390 18.91 -4.15 19.04
C ARG A 390 18.65 -5.26 20.08
N GLY A 391 18.03 -6.36 19.67
CA GLY A 391 17.87 -7.55 20.52
C GLY A 391 19.21 -8.10 21.02
N GLN A 392 20.21 -8.21 20.13
CA GLN A 392 21.57 -8.62 20.47
C GLN A 392 22.26 -7.62 21.39
N HIS A 393 22.11 -6.32 21.15
CA HIS A 393 22.66 -5.26 22.00
C HIS A 393 22.04 -5.30 23.41
N ASP A 394 20.72 -5.44 23.52
CA ASP A 394 20.02 -5.55 24.81
C ASP A 394 20.40 -6.83 25.56
N PHE A 395 20.60 -7.94 24.84
CA PHE A 395 21.10 -9.18 25.41
C PHE A 395 22.54 -9.04 25.91
N ALA A 396 23.43 -8.46 25.09
CA ALA A 396 24.82 -8.19 25.43
C ALA A 396 24.95 -7.21 26.61
N ALA A 397 24.11 -6.18 26.69
CA ALA A 397 24.09 -5.21 27.79
C ALA A 397 23.81 -5.85 29.15
N VAL A 398 23.18 -7.03 29.19
CA VAL A 398 23.01 -7.85 30.40
C VAL A 398 24.15 -8.85 30.54
N ASN A 399 24.51 -9.55 29.46
CA ASN A 399 25.41 -10.71 29.47
C ASN A 399 26.90 -10.34 29.59
N ASP A 400 27.30 -9.20 29.05
CA ASP A 400 28.70 -8.81 28.88
C ASP A 400 29.15 -7.82 29.96
N PRO A 401 30.46 -7.74 30.30
CA PRO A 401 30.95 -6.77 31.27
C PRO A 401 30.69 -5.32 30.85
N VAL A 402 30.26 -4.48 31.79
CA VAL A 402 30.06 -3.04 31.57
C VAL A 402 31.11 -2.23 32.31
N SER A 403 31.55 -1.12 31.71
CA SER A 403 32.41 -0.13 32.37
C SER A 403 31.55 0.98 32.95
N THR A 404 31.77 1.34 34.21
CA THR A 404 31.10 2.49 34.85
C THR A 404 31.71 3.81 34.38
N ASP A 405 31.02 4.93 34.61
CA ASP A 405 31.50 6.28 34.30
C ASP A 405 32.85 6.62 34.98
N THR A 406 33.15 5.92 36.08
CA THR A 406 34.41 6.01 36.83
C THR A 406 35.52 5.10 36.29
N GLY A 407 35.29 4.40 35.18
CA GLY A 407 36.26 3.49 34.54
C GLY A 407 36.35 2.09 35.17
N ALA A 408 35.54 1.77 36.18
CA ALA A 408 35.55 0.47 36.83
C ALA A 408 34.79 -0.58 35.99
N ARG A 409 35.38 -1.75 35.81
CA ARG A 409 34.77 -2.86 35.05
C ARG A 409 33.90 -3.73 35.96
N VAL A 410 32.64 -3.92 35.60
CA VAL A 410 31.66 -4.75 36.31
C VAL A 410 31.32 -5.98 35.48
N SER A 411 31.31 -7.17 36.09
CA SER A 411 31.08 -8.43 35.37
C SER A 411 29.64 -8.52 34.82
N GLY A 412 29.47 -8.94 33.57
CA GLY A 412 28.16 -9.17 32.95
C GLY A 412 27.41 -10.37 33.53
N LEU A 413 26.09 -10.30 33.63
CA LEU A 413 25.17 -11.37 34.09
C LEU A 413 25.03 -12.46 33.03
N ARG A 414 25.99 -13.38 32.99
CA ARG A 414 26.06 -14.45 32.00
C ARG A 414 24.77 -15.27 31.97
N PHE A 415 24.18 -15.39 30.80
CA PHE A 415 22.85 -15.95 30.62
C PHE A 415 22.70 -17.40 31.09
N ALA A 416 23.72 -18.24 30.94
CA ALA A 416 23.72 -19.64 31.41
C ALA A 416 24.18 -19.82 32.86
N ASP A 417 24.58 -18.75 33.56
CA ASP A 417 25.04 -18.84 34.96
C ASP A 417 23.83 -18.98 35.90
N ALA A 418 23.81 -20.05 36.70
CA ALA A 418 22.77 -20.30 37.69
C ALA A 418 22.61 -19.13 38.66
N ARG A 419 23.71 -18.46 39.04
CA ARG A 419 23.65 -17.29 39.93
C ARG A 419 23.01 -16.09 39.26
N ALA A 420 23.29 -15.86 37.97
CA ALA A 420 22.65 -14.80 37.20
C ALA A 420 21.14 -15.07 37.02
N GLN A 421 20.75 -16.30 36.71
CA GLN A 421 19.33 -16.68 36.59
C GLN A 421 18.57 -16.55 37.92
N ALA A 422 19.18 -16.93 39.04
CA ALA A 422 18.58 -16.72 40.35
C ALA A 422 18.40 -15.22 40.68
N LEU A 423 19.36 -14.37 40.31
CA LEU A 423 19.23 -12.92 40.48
C LEU A 423 18.10 -12.35 39.61
N LEU A 424 18.01 -12.74 38.33
CA LEU A 424 16.94 -12.30 37.43
C LEU A 424 15.56 -12.77 37.91
N SER A 425 15.44 -14.02 38.34
CA SER A 425 14.20 -14.55 38.95
C SER A 425 13.82 -13.82 40.23
N ALA A 426 14.79 -13.45 41.07
CA ALA A 426 14.54 -12.66 42.27
C ALA A 426 13.95 -11.27 41.95
N LEU A 427 14.34 -10.64 40.84
CA LEU A 427 13.75 -9.36 40.41
C LEU A 427 12.25 -9.47 40.11
N LEU A 428 11.79 -10.61 39.57
CA LEU A 428 10.37 -10.82 39.27
C LEU A 428 9.52 -10.85 40.55
N VAL A 429 10.06 -11.43 41.62
CA VAL A 429 9.41 -11.46 42.94
C VAL A 429 9.46 -10.07 43.58
N PHE A 430 10.62 -9.40 43.55
CA PHE A 430 10.77 -8.09 44.20
C PHE A 430 10.04 -6.95 43.51
N ARG A 431 9.66 -7.10 42.23
CA ARG A 431 8.78 -6.12 41.57
C ARG A 431 7.43 -5.99 42.27
N LEU A 432 6.97 -7.03 42.98
CA LEU A 432 5.72 -7.01 43.74
C LEU A 432 5.82 -6.23 45.06
N LEU A 433 7.02 -5.78 45.45
CA LEU A 433 7.23 -5.03 46.68
C LEU A 433 7.19 -3.51 46.40
N PRO A 434 6.13 -2.79 46.81
CA PRO A 434 5.97 -1.36 46.50
C PRO A 434 7.10 -0.50 47.07
N ASP A 435 7.61 -0.84 48.25
CA ASP A 435 8.73 -0.13 48.89
C ASP A 435 10.11 -0.58 48.41
N GLY A 436 10.19 -1.55 47.51
CA GLY A 436 11.43 -2.17 47.07
C GLY A 436 12.02 -3.14 48.10
N PHE A 437 13.23 -3.63 47.82
CA PHE A 437 13.89 -4.70 48.57
C PHE A 437 15.26 -4.29 49.10
N THR A 438 15.74 -4.98 50.12
CA THR A 438 17.05 -4.74 50.76
C THR A 438 18.05 -5.84 50.40
N ASN A 439 19.33 -5.65 50.76
CA ASN A 439 20.35 -6.72 50.67
C ASN A 439 19.93 -7.97 51.44
N ARG A 440 19.28 -7.82 52.61
CA ARG A 440 18.78 -8.93 53.41
C ARG A 440 17.74 -9.76 52.64
N ASP A 441 16.81 -9.08 51.96
CA ASP A 441 15.74 -9.72 51.20
C ASP A 441 16.30 -10.46 49.98
N LEU A 442 17.19 -9.81 49.22
CA LEU A 442 17.89 -10.43 48.09
C LEU A 442 18.66 -11.68 48.52
N ARG A 443 19.38 -11.60 49.64
CA ARG A 443 20.17 -12.71 50.20
C ARG A 443 19.32 -13.90 50.60
N ALA A 444 18.17 -13.65 51.23
CA ALA A 444 17.24 -14.72 51.59
C ALA A 444 16.69 -15.43 50.35
N LEU A 445 16.21 -14.68 49.36
CA LEU A 445 15.56 -15.25 48.18
C LEU A 445 16.55 -15.96 47.24
N VAL A 446 17.70 -15.34 46.94
CA VAL A 446 18.75 -15.97 46.11
C VAL A 446 19.33 -17.20 46.81
N GLY A 447 19.44 -17.16 48.14
CA GLY A 447 19.87 -18.32 48.93
C GLY A 447 18.89 -19.50 48.83
N GLN A 448 17.59 -19.23 48.85
CA GLN A 448 16.55 -20.24 48.63
C GLN A 448 16.58 -20.80 47.20
N LEU A 449 16.67 -19.93 46.19
CA LEU A 449 16.69 -20.34 44.78
C LEU A 449 17.90 -21.22 44.41
N LEU A 450 19.04 -21.03 45.09
CA LEU A 450 20.28 -21.77 44.80
C LEU A 450 20.62 -22.84 45.85
N GLY A 451 19.84 -22.95 46.93
CA GLY A 451 20.11 -23.87 48.04
C GLY A 451 21.45 -23.59 48.75
N LYS A 452 21.88 -22.32 48.85
CA LYS A 452 23.19 -21.92 49.39
C LYS A 452 23.09 -20.71 50.31
N VAL A 453 23.95 -20.66 51.32
CA VAL A 453 24.07 -19.47 52.19
C VAL A 453 25.06 -18.50 51.57
N PHE A 454 24.65 -17.24 51.45
CA PHE A 454 25.50 -16.17 50.96
C PHE A 454 25.84 -15.16 52.05
N SER A 455 27.01 -14.54 51.93
CA SER A 455 27.44 -13.41 52.78
C SER A 455 26.82 -12.09 52.32
N ALA A 456 26.75 -11.11 53.22
CA ALA A 456 26.27 -9.76 52.88
C ALA A 456 27.17 -9.07 51.82
N GLY A 457 28.48 -9.32 51.85
CA GLY A 457 29.43 -8.80 50.87
C GLY A 457 29.19 -9.35 49.46
N GLN A 458 28.92 -10.66 49.35
CA GLN A 458 28.57 -11.28 48.07
C GLN A 458 27.31 -10.69 47.43
N LEU A 459 26.27 -10.40 48.21
CA LEU A 459 25.06 -9.77 47.67
C LEU A 459 25.22 -8.26 47.46
N THR A 460 26.14 -7.62 48.15
CA THR A 460 26.50 -6.21 47.86
C THR A 460 27.15 -6.11 46.48
N TYR A 461 28.00 -7.08 46.13
CA TYR A 461 28.54 -7.20 44.77
C TYR A 461 27.43 -7.44 43.74
N ASP A 462 26.50 -8.36 44.00
CA ASP A 462 25.39 -8.63 43.07
C ASP A 462 24.45 -7.41 42.91
N LEU A 463 24.16 -6.68 43.99
CA LEU A 463 23.40 -5.42 43.91
C LEU A 463 24.12 -4.35 43.08
N HIS A 464 25.44 -4.24 43.24
CA HIS A 464 26.25 -3.34 42.42
C HIS A 464 26.18 -3.72 40.94
N ARG A 465 26.30 -5.02 40.63
CA ARG A 465 26.17 -5.57 39.27
C ARG A 465 24.81 -5.28 38.67
N LEU A 466 23.72 -5.61 39.36
CA LEU A 466 22.35 -5.35 38.91
C LEU A 466 22.11 -3.84 38.62
N ARG A 467 22.71 -2.94 39.40
CA ARG A 467 22.64 -1.50 39.16
C ARG A 467 23.45 -1.06 37.95
N ALA A 468 24.67 -1.56 37.81
CA ALA A 468 25.53 -1.24 36.66
C ALA A 468 24.90 -1.65 35.33
N HIS A 469 24.13 -2.74 35.31
CA HIS A 469 23.35 -3.18 34.15
C HIS A 469 21.96 -2.52 34.02
N GLY A 470 21.65 -1.53 34.87
CA GLY A 470 20.40 -0.77 34.84
C GLY A 470 19.14 -1.58 35.20
N LEU A 471 19.30 -2.76 35.80
CA LEU A 471 18.18 -3.65 36.13
C LEU A 471 17.47 -3.22 37.42
N ILE A 472 18.18 -2.54 38.31
CA ILE A 472 17.63 -1.98 39.55
C ILE A 472 18.19 -0.58 39.80
N VAL A 473 17.47 0.21 40.60
CA VAL A 473 17.90 1.52 41.09
C VAL A 473 17.82 1.56 42.60
N ARG A 474 18.75 2.27 43.25
CA ARG A 474 18.72 2.50 44.70
C ARG A 474 17.80 3.68 44.99
N ARG A 475 16.87 3.54 45.93
CA ARG A 475 16.02 4.66 46.37
C ARG A 475 16.88 5.68 47.13
N PRO A 476 16.77 6.99 46.84
CA PRO A 476 17.52 8.03 47.53
C PRO A 476 17.37 7.94 49.05
N HIS A 477 18.45 8.24 49.77
CA HIS A 477 18.49 8.26 51.24
C HIS A 477 18.07 6.95 51.92
N SER A 478 18.14 5.80 51.23
CA SER A 478 17.77 4.50 51.80
C SER A 478 18.69 3.36 51.35
N ASN A 479 18.61 2.23 52.05
CA ASN A 479 19.27 0.97 51.65
C ASN A 479 18.32 0.05 50.84
N ARG A 480 17.29 0.63 50.21
CA ARG A 480 16.30 -0.09 49.42
C ARG A 480 16.54 0.10 47.92
N TYR A 481 16.20 -0.93 47.17
CA TYR A 481 16.33 -1.00 45.73
C TYR A 481 14.97 -1.28 45.09
N GLN A 482 14.73 -0.68 43.93
CA GLN A 482 13.55 -0.93 43.12
C GLN A 482 13.98 -1.50 41.77
N VAL A 483 13.18 -2.43 41.25
CA VAL A 483 13.36 -3.01 39.92
C VAL A 483 12.91 -1.99 38.88
N THR A 484 13.77 -1.70 37.90
CA THR A 484 13.43 -0.80 36.78
C THR A 484 12.49 -1.51 35.81
N ASP A 485 11.76 -0.77 34.97
CA ASP A 485 10.90 -1.38 33.96
C ASP A 485 11.73 -2.20 32.95
N THR A 486 12.90 -1.68 32.55
CA THR A 486 13.90 -2.39 31.74
C THR A 486 14.37 -3.67 32.43
N GLY A 487 14.65 -3.59 33.74
CA GLY A 487 15.07 -4.73 34.56
C GLY A 487 14.01 -5.83 34.62
N LEU A 488 12.74 -5.44 34.80
CA LEU A 488 11.61 -6.37 34.80
C LEU A 488 11.43 -7.06 33.45
N GLN A 489 11.42 -6.28 32.36
CA GLN A 489 11.24 -6.80 31.00
C GLN A 489 12.35 -7.80 30.64
N ARG A 490 13.61 -7.43 30.89
CA ARG A 490 14.77 -8.29 30.63
C ARG A 490 14.77 -9.53 31.52
N ALA A 491 14.52 -9.39 32.83
CA ALA A 491 14.43 -10.53 33.73
C ALA A 491 13.34 -11.52 33.32
N LEU A 492 12.15 -11.02 32.94
CA LEU A 492 11.03 -11.86 32.53
C LEU A 492 11.33 -12.65 31.26
N PHE A 493 11.90 -11.98 30.25
CA PHE A 493 12.23 -12.61 28.99
C PHE A 493 13.35 -13.64 29.15
N LEU A 494 14.47 -13.26 29.80
CA LEU A 494 15.64 -14.11 29.93
C LEU A 494 15.36 -15.35 30.77
N THR A 495 14.66 -15.22 31.89
CA THR A 495 14.29 -16.38 32.74
C THR A 495 13.36 -17.34 32.01
N ARG A 496 12.36 -16.83 31.26
CA ARG A 496 11.47 -17.67 30.45
C ARG A 496 12.19 -18.35 29.31
N ALA A 497 13.08 -17.65 28.60
CA ALA A 497 13.88 -18.23 27.53
C ALA A 497 14.81 -19.33 28.07
N HIS A 498 15.44 -19.10 29.23
CA HIS A 498 16.27 -20.08 29.89
C HIS A 498 15.46 -21.32 30.32
N ASP A 499 14.38 -21.14 31.09
CA ASP A 499 13.68 -22.26 31.72
C ASP A 499 12.69 -22.98 30.81
N ARG A 500 11.99 -22.26 29.91
CA ARG A 500 10.93 -22.85 29.09
C ARG A 500 11.38 -23.24 27.69
N LEU A 501 12.38 -22.56 27.14
CA LEU A 501 12.88 -22.86 25.81
C LEU A 501 14.15 -23.70 25.88
N LEU A 502 15.19 -23.22 26.55
CA LEU A 502 16.48 -23.92 26.56
C LEU A 502 16.46 -25.17 27.42
N ARG A 503 16.05 -25.07 28.70
CA ARG A 503 16.03 -26.26 29.57
C ARG A 503 15.04 -27.31 29.09
N THR A 504 13.81 -26.91 28.78
CA THR A 504 12.79 -27.83 28.24
C THR A 504 13.20 -28.41 26.89
N GLY A 505 13.66 -27.57 25.95
CA GLY A 505 14.06 -28.04 24.63
C GLY A 505 15.26 -28.98 24.67
N MET A 506 16.24 -28.72 25.52
CA MET A 506 17.37 -29.63 25.74
C MET A 506 16.93 -30.96 26.38
N ALA A 507 15.97 -30.92 27.31
CA ALA A 507 15.40 -32.13 27.90
C ALA A 507 14.63 -32.96 26.86
N GLU A 508 13.80 -32.33 26.03
CA GLU A 508 13.07 -32.97 24.93
C GLU A 508 14.02 -33.56 23.87
N LEU A 509 15.15 -32.92 23.59
CA LEU A 509 16.17 -33.46 22.70
C LEU A 509 16.93 -34.65 23.31
N ALA A 510 17.05 -34.71 24.63
CA ALA A 510 17.70 -35.80 25.35
C ALA A 510 16.73 -36.96 25.70
N GLU A 511 15.43 -36.80 25.46
CA GLU A 511 14.42 -37.77 25.89
C GLU A 511 14.48 -39.08 25.06
N PRO A 512 14.48 -40.28 25.66
CA PRO A 512 14.58 -41.51 24.89
C PRO A 512 13.34 -41.82 24.03
N LYS A 513 12.21 -41.16 24.29
CA LYS A 513 10.96 -41.35 23.55
C LYS A 513 10.88 -40.38 22.36
N PRO A 514 10.26 -40.78 21.24
CA PRO A 514 10.17 -39.92 20.06
C PRO A 514 9.43 -38.61 20.36
N HIS A 515 10.16 -37.49 20.32
CA HIS A 515 9.59 -36.15 20.38
C HIS A 515 9.56 -35.51 18.97
N PRO A 516 8.58 -34.65 18.63
CA PRO A 516 8.55 -33.94 17.36
C PRO A 516 9.87 -33.21 17.02
N LEU A 517 10.52 -32.61 18.02
CA LEU A 517 11.79 -31.90 17.85
C LEU A 517 12.95 -32.82 17.42
N GLN A 518 13.04 -34.02 18.00
CA GLN A 518 14.02 -35.03 17.57
C GLN A 518 13.73 -35.60 16.19
N THR A 519 12.45 -35.74 15.85
CA THR A 519 12.02 -36.24 14.53
C THR A 519 12.39 -35.23 13.45
N ALA A 520 12.16 -33.95 13.69
CA ALA A 520 12.58 -32.85 12.82
C ALA A 520 14.11 -32.77 12.70
N SER A 521 14.84 -32.86 13.81
CA SER A 521 16.31 -32.86 13.81
C SER A 521 16.89 -34.00 12.96
N ARG A 522 16.41 -35.23 13.15
CA ARG A 522 16.81 -36.39 12.34
C ARG A 522 16.40 -36.29 10.87
N ALA A 523 15.31 -35.61 10.55
CA ALA A 523 14.90 -35.37 9.17
C ALA A 523 15.81 -34.34 8.49
N TYR A 524 16.15 -33.26 9.20
CA TYR A 524 17.08 -32.23 8.72
C TYR A 524 18.48 -32.80 8.49
N GLN A 525 18.99 -33.59 9.45
CA GLN A 525 20.31 -34.20 9.32
C GLN A 525 20.37 -35.17 8.14
N ARG A 526 19.37 -36.04 7.97
CA ARG A 526 19.28 -36.90 6.78
C ARG A 526 19.21 -36.13 5.46
N ALA A 527 18.56 -34.96 5.45
CA ALA A 527 18.49 -34.12 4.26
C ALA A 527 19.85 -33.47 3.94
N LEU A 528 20.59 -33.02 4.97
CA LEU A 528 21.95 -32.52 4.80
C LEU A 528 22.92 -33.61 4.36
N ASP A 529 22.87 -34.78 5.00
CA ASP A 529 23.71 -35.93 4.66
C ASP A 529 23.51 -36.31 3.19
N ARG A 530 22.24 -36.39 2.73
CA ARG A 530 21.92 -36.64 1.33
C ARG A 530 22.43 -35.53 0.40
N LEU A 531 22.32 -34.26 0.78
CA LEU A 531 22.83 -33.14 -0.02
C LEU A 531 24.36 -33.18 -0.13
N MET A 532 25.06 -33.58 0.93
CA MET A 532 26.51 -33.77 0.95
C MET A 532 26.95 -34.95 0.08
N GLU A 533 26.21 -36.07 0.14
CA GLU A 533 26.42 -37.23 -0.74
C GLU A 533 26.20 -36.88 -2.22
N GLU A 534 25.13 -36.14 -2.54
CA GLU A 534 24.79 -35.73 -3.91
C GLU A 534 25.76 -34.67 -4.48
N SER A 535 26.37 -33.85 -3.64
CA SER A 535 27.34 -32.83 -4.05
C SER A 535 28.78 -33.34 -4.17
N GLY A 536 29.03 -34.64 -3.91
CA GLY A 536 30.34 -35.27 -4.07
C GLY A 536 31.41 -34.82 -3.07
N LEU A 537 31.01 -34.06 -2.04
CA LEU A 537 31.87 -33.70 -0.92
C LEU A 537 31.88 -34.86 0.07
N ALA A 538 32.68 -35.89 -0.23
CA ALA A 538 33.07 -36.85 0.80
C ALA A 538 33.79 -36.10 1.93
N ALA A 539 33.42 -36.41 3.17
CA ALA A 539 34.01 -35.87 4.39
C ALA A 539 35.55 -36.04 4.44
#